data_AF-A0A397VTH0-F1
#
_entry.id   AF-A0A397VTH0-F1
#
_cell.length_a   1.000
_cell.length_b   1.000
_cell.length_c   1.000
_cell.angle_alpha   90.00
_cell.angle_beta   90.00
_cell.angle_gamma   90.00
#
_symmetry.space_group_name_H-M   'P 1'
#
loop_
_entity.id
_entity.type
_entity.pdbx_description
1 polymer ?
#
loop_
_entity_poly.entity_id
_entity_poly.type
_entity_poly.pdbx_seq_one_letter_code
_entity_poly.pdbx_strand_id
1 'polypeptide(L)'
;MNFDNSRFKKPTEVILEVYDELFHCFQQMIPDKISEFSIKRSCDFIKNHTLNENISDEADSKFLQGIHKTITAISPNCEIRGLDERYLVCLNWENIGVVPEVED
;
A
#
# COMPACT_ATOMS: atom_id res chain seq x y z
N MET A 1 16.11 16.77 -5.37
CA MET A 1 16.25 15.32 -5.13
C MET A 1 16.60 14.64 -6.45
N ASN A 2 17.59 13.75 -6.45
CA ASN A 2 17.99 13.01 -7.65
C ASN A 2 17.30 11.63 -7.65
N PHE A 3 16.34 11.41 -8.54
CA PHE A 3 15.64 10.13 -8.65
C PHE A 3 16.58 8.99 -9.04
N ASP A 4 17.67 9.27 -9.76
CA ASP A 4 18.62 8.24 -10.17
C ASP A 4 19.31 7.55 -9.00
N ASN A 5 19.44 8.25 -7.87
CA ASN A 5 20.02 7.76 -6.63
C ASN A 5 18.94 7.39 -5.59
N SER A 6 17.67 7.31 -6.01
CA SER A 6 16.58 6.96 -5.11
C SER A 6 16.55 5.45 -4.89
N ARG A 7 16.42 5.03 -3.63
CA ARG A 7 16.09 3.65 -3.25
C ARG A 7 14.80 3.12 -3.91
N PHE A 8 13.93 4.03 -4.34
CA PHE A 8 12.66 3.70 -5.00
C PHE A 8 12.79 3.46 -6.51
N LYS A 9 13.98 3.67 -7.10
CA LYS A 9 14.21 3.40 -8.53
C LYS A 9 14.06 1.91 -8.86
N LYS A 10 14.35 1.03 -7.89
CA LYS A 10 14.18 -0.42 -7.99
C LYS A 10 13.47 -0.94 -6.73
N PRO A 11 12.12 -0.88 -6.68
CA PRO A 11 11.39 -1.36 -5.51
C PRO A 11 11.59 -2.87 -5.36
N THR A 12 11.93 -3.31 -4.16
CA THR A 12 12.02 -4.74 -3.79
C THR A 12 10.78 -5.21 -3.02
N GLU A 13 10.02 -4.28 -2.48
CA GLU A 13 8.77 -4.53 -1.77
C GLU A 13 7.72 -3.49 -2.16
N VAL A 14 6.49 -3.96 -2.36
CA VAL A 14 5.31 -3.14 -2.62
C VAL A 14 4.22 -3.57 -1.65
N ILE A 15 3.68 -2.61 -0.91
CA ILE A 15 2.61 -2.81 0.06
C ILE A 15 1.38 -2.04 -0.42
N LEU A 16 0.24 -2.72 -0.52
CA LEU A 16 -1.06 -2.11 -0.80
C LEU A 16 -1.99 -2.41 0.38
N GLU A 17 -2.58 -1.35 0.92
CA GLU A 17 -3.57 -1.40 2.00
C GLU A 17 -4.90 -0.87 1.50
N VAL A 18 -5.93 -1.72 1.52
CA VAL A 18 -7.31 -1.36 1.17
C VAL A 18 -8.09 -1.17 2.47
N TYR A 19 -8.63 0.02 2.69
CA TYR A 19 -9.40 0.34 3.89
C TYR A 19 -10.88 0.16 3.58
N ASP A 20 -11.53 -0.77 4.29
CA ASP A 20 -12.95 -1.07 4.10
C ASP A 20 -13.83 0.12 4.50
N GLU A 21 -14.91 0.35 3.75
CA GLU A 21 -15.94 1.36 4.04
C GLU A 21 -15.44 2.82 4.07
N LEU A 22 -14.20 3.07 3.62
CA LEU A 22 -13.62 4.40 3.64
C LEU A 22 -13.66 5.07 2.28
N PHE A 23 -13.84 6.39 2.31
CA PHE A 23 -13.92 7.24 1.13
C PHE A 23 -12.55 7.87 0.82
N HIS A 24 -12.45 8.51 -0.34
CA HIS A 24 -11.24 9.19 -0.79
C HIS A 24 -10.77 10.23 0.23
N CYS A 25 -9.47 10.21 0.57
CA CYS A 25 -8.83 11.12 1.53
C CYS A 25 -9.41 11.07 2.96
N PHE A 26 -9.96 9.93 3.40
CA PHE A 26 -10.54 9.78 4.74
C PHE A 26 -9.63 10.28 5.87
N GLN A 27 -8.30 10.10 5.74
CA GLN A 27 -7.31 10.50 6.74
C GLN A 27 -7.30 12.00 7.07
N GLN A 28 -7.77 12.85 6.14
CA GLN A 28 -7.82 14.31 6.34
C GLN A 28 -9.20 14.80 6.80
N MET A 29 -10.22 13.96 6.67
CA MET A 29 -11.61 14.39 6.72
C MET A 29 -12.28 14.07 8.06
N ILE A 30 -11.89 12.97 8.71
CA ILE A 30 -12.46 12.55 10.00
C ILE A 30 -11.33 12.11 10.94
N PRO A 31 -11.17 12.71 12.13
CA PRO A 31 -10.22 12.24 13.12
C PRO A 31 -10.82 11.05 13.89
N ASP A 32 -10.89 9.89 13.23
CA ASP A 32 -11.31 8.64 13.82
C ASP A 32 -10.15 7.65 13.99
N LYS A 33 -10.42 6.55 14.68
CA LYS A 33 -9.41 5.51 15.00
C LYS A 33 -8.72 4.99 13.73
N ILE A 34 -9.47 4.80 12.65
CA ILE A 34 -8.93 4.23 11.41
C ILE A 34 -8.08 5.24 10.64
N SER A 35 -8.42 6.53 10.68
CA SER A 35 -7.59 7.61 10.14
C SER A 35 -6.26 7.73 10.90
N GLU A 36 -6.30 7.73 12.23
CA GLU A 36 -5.08 7.71 13.06
C GLU A 36 -4.21 6.48 12.78
N PHE A 37 -4.85 5.31 12.65
CA PHE A 37 -4.18 4.06 12.31
C PHE A 37 -3.48 4.15 10.95
N SER A 38 -4.16 4.65 9.92
CA SER A 38 -3.60 4.82 8.57
C SER A 38 -2.43 5.81 8.54
N ILE A 39 -2.55 6.94 9.25
CA ILE A 39 -1.48 7.93 9.39
C ILE A 39 -0.27 7.32 10.09
N LYS A 40 -0.48 6.57 11.18
CA LYS A 40 0.60 5.89 11.91
C LYS A 40 1.34 4.90 11.01
N ARG A 41 0.62 4.07 10.26
CA ARG A 41 1.21 3.11 9.31
C ARG A 41 2.03 3.81 8.23
N SER A 42 1.53 4.91 7.69
CA SER A 42 2.26 5.73 6.73
C SER A 42 3.55 6.31 7.32
N CYS A 43 3.47 6.83 8.56
CA CYS A 43 4.65 7.33 9.28
C CYS A 43 5.67 6.22 9.53
N ASP A 44 5.23 5.03 9.93
CA ASP A 44 6.10 3.89 10.19
C ASP A 44 6.76 3.38 8.89
N PHE A 45 6.03 3.37 7.77
CA PHE A 45 6.59 3.08 6.45
C PHE A 45 7.70 4.09 6.10
N ILE A 46 7.43 5.39 6.22
CA ILE A 46 8.41 6.45 5.95
C ILE A 46 9.65 6.28 6.84
N LYS A 47 9.48 6.10 8.15
CA LYS A 47 10.62 5.92 9.07
C LYS A 47 11.46 4.71 8.68
N ASN A 48 10.82 3.56 8.47
CA ASN A 48 11.50 2.29 8.29
C ASN A 48 12.08 2.11 6.88
N HIS A 49 11.52 2.75 5.86
CA HIS A 49 11.94 2.56 4.47
C HIS A 49 12.63 3.80 3.89
N THR A 50 12.42 4.99 4.46
CA THR A 50 12.99 6.25 3.92
C THR A 50 13.95 6.98 4.86
N LEU A 51 13.89 6.79 6.16
CA LEU A 51 14.74 7.56 7.09
C LEU A 51 15.84 6.71 7.74
N ASN A 52 15.72 5.39 7.69
CA ASN A 52 16.75 4.49 8.18
C ASN A 52 17.92 4.41 7.19
N GLU A 53 19.06 5.00 7.56
CA GLU A 53 20.31 4.99 6.79
C GLU A 53 21.02 3.62 6.82
N ASN A 54 20.60 2.72 7.72
CA ASN A 54 21.15 1.36 7.83
C ASN A 54 20.42 0.32 6.95
N ILE A 55 19.46 0.75 6.12
CA ILE A 55 18.92 -0.14 5.09
C ILE A 55 20.03 -0.30 4.07
N SER A 56 20.80 -1.37 4.23
CA SER A 56 21.79 -1.85 3.28
C SER A 56 21.25 -1.73 1.84
N ASP A 57 22.13 -1.46 0.87
CA ASP A 57 21.90 -1.67 -0.57
C ASP A 57 21.62 -3.16 -0.93
N GLU A 58 21.14 -3.95 0.03
CA GLU A 58 20.51 -5.27 -0.11
C GLU A 58 19.36 -5.30 -1.13
N ALA A 59 18.95 -4.16 -1.68
CA ALA A 59 18.14 -4.09 -2.87
C ALA A 59 18.71 -5.01 -3.98
N ASP A 60 20.03 -5.09 -4.14
CA ASP A 60 20.65 -5.94 -5.17
C ASP A 60 20.55 -7.44 -4.85
N SER A 61 20.52 -7.86 -3.56
CA SER A 61 20.38 -9.28 -3.20
C SER A 61 18.93 -9.76 -3.29
N LYS A 62 17.97 -8.90 -2.96
CA LYS A 62 16.52 -9.16 -3.09
C LYS A 62 15.99 -8.96 -4.50
N PHE A 63 16.66 -8.16 -5.34
CA PHE A 63 16.28 -7.99 -6.75
C PHE A 63 16.20 -9.33 -7.51
N LEU A 64 17.08 -10.28 -7.18
CA LEU A 64 17.08 -11.62 -7.76
C LEU A 64 15.85 -12.47 -7.35
N GLN A 65 15.13 -12.09 -6.29
CA GLN A 65 13.94 -12.78 -5.79
C GLN A 65 12.62 -12.16 -6.30
N GLY A 66 12.70 -11.09 -7.10
CA GLY A 66 11.53 -10.36 -7.61
C GLY A 66 10.95 -9.39 -6.58
N ILE A 67 9.88 -8.68 -6.97
CA ILE A 67 9.19 -7.71 -6.11
C ILE A 67 8.28 -8.47 -5.13
N HIS A 68 8.55 -8.35 -3.83
CA HIS A 68 7.64 -8.85 -2.80
C HIS A 68 6.39 -7.97 -2.75
N LYS A 69 5.21 -8.54 -2.98
CA LYS A 69 3.94 -7.81 -2.97
C LYS A 69 3.08 -8.26 -1.80
N THR A 70 2.73 -7.32 -0.93
CA THR A 70 1.81 -7.55 0.19
C THR A 70 0.53 -6.75 -0.06
N ILE A 71 -0.61 -7.43 -0.14
CA ILE A 71 -1.92 -6.79 -0.33
C ILE A 71 -2.79 -7.17 0.87
N THR A 72 -3.24 -6.16 1.63
CA THR A 72 -4.07 -6.35 2.81
C THR A 72 -5.33 -5.51 2.74
N ALA A 73 -6.38 -6.00 3.39
CA ALA A 73 -7.56 -5.22 3.71
C ALA A 73 -7.56 -4.87 5.21
N ILE A 74 -8.09 -3.70 5.55
CA ILE A 74 -8.13 -3.14 6.89
C ILE A 74 -9.58 -2.78 7.22
N SER A 75 -10.14 -3.44 8.24
CA SER A 75 -11.51 -3.18 8.70
C SER A 75 -11.62 -1.85 9.44
N PRO A 76 -12.84 -1.27 9.62
CA PRO A 76 -13.08 -0.09 10.45
C PRO A 76 -12.49 -0.19 11.87
N ASN A 77 -12.34 -1.41 12.40
CA ASN A 77 -11.78 -1.69 13.72
C ASN A 77 -10.24 -1.76 13.75
N CYS A 78 -9.58 -1.55 12.61
CA CYS A 78 -8.13 -1.66 12.38
C CYS A 78 -7.60 -3.10 12.38
N GLU A 79 -8.44 -4.08 12.05
CA GLU A 79 -8.00 -5.47 11.89
C GLU A 79 -7.41 -5.66 10.49
N ILE A 80 -6.25 -6.30 10.41
CA ILE A 80 -5.55 -6.57 9.15
C ILE A 80 -5.89 -7.98 8.69
N ARG A 81 -6.33 -8.11 7.44
CA ARG A 81 -6.67 -9.39 6.81
C ARG A 81 -6.19 -9.43 5.36
N GLY A 82 -6.24 -10.62 4.76
CA GLY A 82 -6.07 -10.75 3.31
C GLY A 82 -7.19 -10.02 2.57
N LEU A 83 -6.86 -9.40 1.43
CA LEU A 83 -7.89 -8.89 0.52
C LEU A 83 -8.66 -10.08 -0.05
N ASP A 84 -9.99 -9.94 -0.13
CA ASP A 84 -10.86 -10.95 -0.72
C ASP A 84 -10.47 -11.15 -2.21
N GLU A 85 -10.37 -12.41 -2.64
CA GLU A 85 -9.96 -12.77 -4.00
C GLU A 85 -10.81 -12.08 -5.07
N ARG A 86 -12.10 -11.85 -4.76
CA ARG A 86 -13.05 -11.15 -5.66
C ARG A 86 -12.61 -9.74 -6.00
N TYR A 87 -11.87 -9.07 -5.10
CA TYR A 87 -11.39 -7.70 -5.32
C TYR A 87 -9.97 -7.65 -5.89
N LEU A 88 -9.25 -8.77 -5.91
CA LEU A 88 -7.92 -8.83 -6.54
C LEU A 88 -8.01 -8.53 -8.04
N VAL A 89 -9.08 -8.95 -8.70
CA VAL A 89 -9.30 -8.69 -10.14
C VAL A 89 -9.37 -7.19 -10.46
N CYS A 90 -9.86 -6.37 -9.52
CA CYS A 90 -9.94 -4.91 -9.68
C CYS A 90 -8.56 -4.23 -9.66
N LEU A 91 -7.53 -4.93 -9.17
CA LEU A 91 -6.16 -4.42 -9.14
C LEU A 91 -5.40 -4.66 -10.44
N ASN A 92 -5.99 -5.43 -11.38
CA ASN A 92 -5.40 -5.58 -12.69
C ASN A 92 -5.55 -4.28 -13.48
N TRP A 93 -4.49 -3.91 -14.21
CA TRP A 93 -4.43 -2.65 -14.95
C TRP A 93 -5.59 -2.46 -15.92
N GLU A 94 -6.03 -3.53 -16.58
CA GLU A 94 -7.15 -3.52 -17.52
C GLU A 94 -8.51 -3.22 -16.87
N ASN A 95 -8.63 -3.40 -15.55
CA ASN A 95 -9.88 -3.21 -14.81
C ASN A 95 -9.89 -1.89 -14.01
N ILE A 96 -8.78 -1.14 -13.98
CA ILE A 96 -8.72 0.12 -13.25
C ILE A 96 -9.61 1.17 -13.95
N GLY A 97 -10.56 1.73 -13.19
CA GLY A 97 -11.50 2.74 -13.69
C GLY A 97 -12.66 2.16 -14.51
N VAL A 98 -12.74 0.83 -14.64
CA VAL A 98 -13.89 0.14 -15.24
C VAL A 98 -14.94 -0.01 -14.16
N VAL A 99 -16.05 0.70 -14.30
CA VAL A 99 -17.24 0.53 -13.45
C VAL A 99 -18.04 -0.63 -14.06
N PRO A 100 -18.36 -1.68 -13.28
CA PRO A 100 -19.23 -2.76 -13.77
C PRO A 100 -20.55 -2.16 -14.25
N GLU A 101 -21.02 -2.59 -15.43
CA GLU A 101 -22.37 -2.27 -15.87
C GLU A 101 -23.34 -2.85 -14.83
N VAL A 102 -24.20 -2.00 -14.27
CA VAL A 102 -25.24 -2.44 -13.35
C VAL A 102 -26.34 -3.05 -14.22
N GLU A 103 -26.56 -4.36 -14.11
CA GLU A 103 -27.73 -4.99 -14.73
C GLU A 103 -28.99 -4.51 -13.99
N ASP A 104 -29.96 -3.97 -14.74
CA ASP A 104 -31.28 -3.50 -14.26
C ASP A 104 -32.17 -4.64 -13.72
#